data_AF-A0AA36MHJ4-F1
#
_entry.id   AF-A0AA36MHJ4-F1
#
_cell.length_a   1.000
_cell.length_b   1.000
_cell.length_c   1.000
_cell.angle_alpha   90.00
_cell.angle_beta   90.00
_cell.angle_gamma   90.00
#
_symmetry.space_group_name_H-M   'P 1'
#
loop_
_entity.id
_entity.type
_entity.pdbx_description
1 polymer ?
#
loop_
_entity_poly.entity_id
_entity_poly.type
_entity_poly.pdbx_seq_one_letter_code
_entity_poly.pdbx_strand_id
1 'polypeptide(L)'
;MMLPSSSSYTEANFRSGTFSGYGSPYGSYKPAVQVGTQKHMGFGDGLIPTYPTGMPLMQPATAPYMSEMAPLTNGRLPPTTLLAAASANKSTYQESCAEEGWLDEDKFGAEDKGPSLDYTFWGIDLKPILPVALALSTVVGAICMMLVQIPILSRFTFMSQAALSAAFSVLYGITLGCMTYCTFADPGQVKKTRNLKPAGVDIEEGMPRRAHKSWQYPRPIRRYDHYCKWLQNVIGLLNHREFVTMLIGLTSIGLLGIVIDLWLAVLIAEKGFMDSEIVVVLHLAYSIALLFIEWPICRIHVGLVSRNETAQEWKKNENYVANNTSLGDKVPVEELDDDEYNELFDKDAFVYDRTRNPFDKGAASNCFNFWCMPRWPADEKGDW
;
A
#
# COMPACT_ATOMS: atom_id res chain seq x y z
N MET A 1 -2.80 42.71 -25.37
CA MET A 1 -1.90 41.69 -24.81
C MET A 1 -2.76 40.82 -23.90
N MET A 2 -3.38 39.79 -24.47
CA MET A 2 -4.33 38.91 -23.78
C MET A 2 -3.60 37.64 -23.33
N LEU A 3 -3.73 37.31 -22.05
CA LEU A 3 -3.26 36.05 -21.48
C LEU A 3 -4.23 34.92 -21.88
N PRO A 4 -3.75 33.72 -22.27
CA PRO A 4 -4.64 32.60 -22.52
C PRO A 4 -5.07 31.92 -21.22
N SER A 5 -6.33 31.51 -21.24
CA SER A 5 -7.13 30.82 -20.22
C SER A 5 -6.67 29.38 -19.95
N SER A 6 -6.76 29.02 -18.67
CA SER A 6 -6.91 27.69 -18.06
C SER A 6 -6.96 26.47 -18.98
N SER A 7 -5.91 25.65 -18.92
CA SER A 7 -5.89 24.27 -19.40
C SER A 7 -6.63 23.35 -18.43
N SER A 8 -7.64 22.65 -18.94
CA SER A 8 -8.25 21.48 -18.30
C SER A 8 -7.21 20.36 -18.14
N TYR A 9 -6.81 20.06 -16.92
CA TYR A 9 -6.03 18.86 -16.61
C TYR A 9 -6.95 17.64 -16.69
N THR A 10 -6.82 16.85 -17.75
CA THR A 10 -7.27 15.46 -17.76
C THR A 10 -6.43 14.68 -16.75
N GLU A 11 -7.04 14.25 -15.64
CA GLU A 11 -6.47 13.26 -14.74
C GLU A 11 -6.13 12.01 -15.56
N ALA A 12 -4.84 11.70 -15.63
CA ALA A 12 -4.40 10.40 -16.10
C ALA A 12 -4.97 9.35 -15.15
N ASN A 13 -6.00 8.65 -15.60
CA ASN A 13 -6.39 7.37 -15.02
C ASN A 13 -5.12 6.52 -14.94
N PHE A 14 -4.56 6.39 -13.73
CA PHE A 14 -3.51 5.44 -13.42
C PHE A 14 -4.14 4.04 -13.47
N ARG A 15 -4.57 3.63 -14.67
CA ARG A 15 -5.07 2.29 -14.95
C ARG A 15 -3.93 1.33 -14.65
N SER A 16 -4.20 0.43 -13.72
CA SER A 16 -3.50 -0.82 -13.54
C SER A 16 -3.23 -1.45 -14.92
N GLY A 17 -2.02 -1.26 -15.42
CA GLY A 17 -1.49 -2.16 -16.43
C GLY A 17 -1.51 -3.55 -15.82
N THR A 18 -2.38 -4.40 -16.35
CA THR A 18 -2.56 -5.79 -15.98
C THR A 18 -1.25 -6.53 -16.14
N PHE A 19 -0.54 -6.74 -15.04
CA PHE A 19 0.42 -7.82 -14.90
C PHE A 19 -0.37 -9.04 -14.40
N SER A 20 -1.23 -9.58 -15.27
CA SER A 20 -1.95 -10.83 -15.02
C SER A 20 -0.91 -11.94 -15.01
N GLY A 21 -0.57 -12.47 -13.83
CA GLY A 21 0.37 -13.59 -13.74
C GLY A 21 0.99 -13.86 -12.37
N TYR A 22 0.91 -12.94 -11.41
CA TYR A 22 1.38 -13.21 -10.05
C TYR A 22 0.36 -12.70 -9.04
N GLY A 23 -0.29 -13.64 -8.34
CA GLY A 23 -1.09 -13.31 -7.17
C GLY A 23 -0.28 -12.42 -6.24
N SER A 24 -0.91 -11.34 -5.76
CA SER A 24 -0.32 -10.49 -4.74
C SER A 24 0.18 -11.37 -3.59
N PRO A 25 1.46 -11.26 -3.16
CA PRO A 25 1.93 -11.98 -1.97
C PRO A 25 1.22 -11.54 -0.68
N TYR A 26 0.39 -10.49 -0.77
CA TYR A 26 -0.56 -10.07 0.23
C TYR A 26 -1.94 -10.58 -0.17
N GLY A 27 -2.32 -11.75 0.35
CA GLY A 27 -3.72 -12.17 0.33
C GLY A 27 -4.56 -11.10 1.03
N SER A 28 -5.54 -10.53 0.34
CA SER A 28 -6.43 -9.53 0.90
C SER A 28 -7.48 -10.24 1.73
N TYR A 29 -7.25 -10.32 3.04
CA TYR A 29 -8.23 -10.83 4.00
C TYR A 29 -9.37 -9.82 4.16
N LYS A 30 -10.62 -10.29 4.08
CA LYS A 30 -11.76 -9.51 4.55
C LYS A 30 -11.72 -9.49 6.08
N PRO A 31 -11.49 -8.34 6.74
CA PRO A 31 -11.49 -8.29 8.19
C PRO A 31 -12.85 -8.78 8.70
N ALA A 32 -12.87 -9.72 9.65
CA ALA A 32 -14.12 -10.12 10.28
C ALA A 32 -14.78 -8.86 10.84
N VAL A 33 -16.01 -8.61 10.41
CA VAL A 33 -16.82 -7.51 10.93
C VAL A 33 -17.02 -7.80 12.41
N GLN A 34 -16.35 -7.02 13.27
CA GLN A 34 -16.70 -7.00 14.70
C GLN A 34 -18.13 -6.46 14.79
N VAL A 35 -19.10 -7.37 14.85
CA VAL A 35 -20.45 -7.04 15.28
C VAL A 35 -20.35 -6.67 16.75
N GLY A 36 -20.05 -5.41 17.03
CA GLY A 36 -20.19 -4.86 18.36
C GLY A 36 -21.65 -5.02 18.78
N THR A 37 -21.92 -5.99 19.65
CA THR A 37 -23.20 -6.05 20.37
C THR A 37 -23.28 -4.82 21.25
N GLN A 38 -23.79 -3.73 20.67
CA GLN A 38 -24.13 -2.52 21.39
C GLN A 38 -25.31 -2.86 22.29
N LYS A 39 -25.03 -3.09 23.58
CA LYS A 39 -26.05 -3.32 24.60
C LYS A 39 -26.80 -2.00 24.80
N HIS A 40 -27.95 -1.86 24.16
CA HIS A 40 -28.87 -0.75 24.39
C HIS A 40 -29.32 -0.75 25.86
N MET A 41 -28.68 0.07 26.70
CA MET A 41 -29.26 0.47 27.98
C MET A 41 -30.20 1.64 27.71
N GLY A 42 -31.50 1.36 27.82
CA GLY A 42 -32.53 2.39 27.80
C GLY A 42 -32.49 3.21 29.08
N PHE A 43 -32.52 4.53 28.94
CA PHE A 43 -32.97 5.44 29.99
C PHE A 43 -33.49 6.75 29.38
N GLY A 44 -34.72 7.10 29.77
CA GLY A 44 -35.07 8.46 30.19
C GLY A 44 -35.63 9.41 29.14
N ASP A 45 -36.97 9.52 29.14
CA ASP A 45 -37.74 10.64 28.59
C ASP A 45 -37.25 12.00 29.11
N GLY A 46 -37.17 13.02 28.25
CA GLY A 46 -36.93 14.38 28.72
C GLY A 46 -36.71 15.46 27.64
N LEU A 47 -37.83 16.10 27.25
CA LEU A 47 -37.99 17.52 26.89
C LEU A 47 -37.41 18.07 25.57
N ILE A 48 -38.36 18.48 24.73
CA ILE A 48 -38.27 19.27 23.49
C ILE A 48 -38.04 20.76 23.82
N PRO A 49 -37.26 21.48 22.99
CA PRO A 49 -37.67 22.83 22.60
C PRO A 49 -37.69 23.03 21.08
N THR A 50 -38.83 23.53 20.62
CA THR A 50 -39.17 24.00 19.27
C THR A 50 -38.53 25.35 18.95
N TYR A 51 -38.01 25.53 17.72
CA TYR A 51 -37.86 26.83 17.06
C TYR A 51 -38.00 26.67 15.52
N PRO A 52 -38.28 27.77 14.78
CA PRO A 52 -39.30 27.73 13.73
C PRO A 52 -38.78 27.71 12.29
N THR A 53 -39.72 27.33 11.44
CA THR A 53 -39.82 27.26 9.98
C THR A 53 -39.55 28.58 9.25
N GLY A 54 -38.96 28.50 8.03
CA GLY A 54 -38.97 29.63 7.09
C GLY A 54 -38.21 29.50 5.75
N MET A 55 -38.74 28.66 4.83
CA MET A 55 -38.84 28.85 3.34
C MET A 55 -37.57 29.07 2.46
N PRO A 56 -37.66 29.02 1.11
CA PRO A 56 -38.12 27.91 0.27
C PRO A 56 -37.18 27.58 -0.93
N LEU A 57 -37.48 26.47 -1.60
CA LEU A 57 -37.21 26.08 -3.00
C LEU A 57 -36.18 26.88 -3.84
N MET A 58 -35.20 26.13 -4.41
CA MET A 58 -34.79 26.36 -5.79
C MET A 58 -34.28 25.04 -6.43
N GLN A 59 -35.11 24.44 -7.29
CA GLN A 59 -34.67 23.54 -8.36
C GLN A 59 -34.12 24.39 -9.51
N PRO A 60 -33.23 23.82 -10.35
CA PRO A 60 -33.61 23.82 -11.75
C PRO A 60 -33.27 22.52 -12.51
N ALA A 61 -34.25 22.17 -13.35
CA ALA A 61 -34.12 21.82 -14.76
C ALA A 61 -33.33 20.56 -15.17
N THR A 62 -34.13 19.51 -15.41
CA THR A 62 -33.97 18.50 -16.46
C THR A 62 -33.84 19.12 -17.87
N ALA A 63 -32.98 18.52 -18.69
CA ALA A 63 -32.93 18.66 -20.16
C ALA A 63 -32.30 17.36 -20.75
N PRO A 64 -32.46 17.03 -22.04
CA PRO A 64 -33.16 15.82 -22.43
C PRO A 64 -32.30 14.74 -23.14
N TYR A 65 -32.82 13.52 -23.06
CA TYR A 65 -32.98 12.54 -24.14
C TYR A 65 -32.21 12.79 -25.46
N MET A 66 -31.23 11.91 -25.76
CA MET A 66 -30.96 11.47 -27.13
C MET A 66 -30.98 9.95 -27.17
N SER A 67 -31.95 9.44 -27.91
CA SER A 67 -32.08 8.05 -28.33
C SER A 67 -31.21 7.77 -29.57
N GLU A 68 -31.00 6.47 -29.79
CA GLU A 68 -30.78 5.83 -31.10
C GLU A 68 -29.44 6.05 -31.81
N MET A 69 -28.60 5.01 -31.79
CA MET A 69 -28.35 4.20 -32.99
C MET A 69 -28.08 2.74 -32.62
N ALA A 70 -28.84 1.85 -33.25
CA ALA A 70 -28.68 0.39 -33.22
C ALA A 70 -27.78 -0.08 -34.41
N PRO A 71 -27.71 -1.36 -34.78
CA PRO A 71 -26.53 -2.20 -34.56
C PRO A 71 -25.87 -2.72 -35.86
N LEU A 72 -24.60 -3.15 -35.76
CA LEU A 72 -23.93 -3.96 -36.80
C LEU A 72 -23.41 -5.24 -36.13
N THR A 73 -24.17 -6.34 -36.19
CA THR A 73 -24.07 -7.45 -37.17
C THR A 73 -22.92 -8.43 -36.93
N ASN A 74 -23.33 -9.62 -36.49
CA ASN A 74 -22.96 -10.96 -36.96
C ASN A 74 -21.49 -11.41 -36.99
N GLY A 75 -21.21 -12.43 -36.18
CA GLY A 75 -20.10 -13.36 -36.34
C GLY A 75 -20.37 -14.69 -35.63
N ARG A 76 -21.27 -15.50 -36.20
CA ARG A 76 -21.62 -16.86 -35.76
C ARG A 76 -20.77 -17.87 -36.53
N LEU A 77 -20.14 -18.83 -35.84
CA LEU A 77 -19.68 -20.12 -36.38
C LEU A 77 -19.83 -21.21 -35.29
N PRO A 78 -19.88 -22.51 -35.66
CA PRO A 78 -21.03 -23.41 -35.39
C PRO A 78 -20.80 -24.42 -34.24
N PRO A 79 -21.84 -25.22 -33.89
CA PRO A 79 -21.82 -26.12 -32.73
C PRO A 79 -21.37 -27.54 -33.10
N THR A 80 -20.75 -28.23 -32.14
CA THR A 80 -20.57 -29.68 -32.18
C THR A 80 -21.33 -30.29 -30.98
N THR A 81 -22.49 -30.86 -31.30
CA THR A 81 -23.18 -31.98 -30.62
C THR A 81 -22.19 -33.14 -30.40
N LEU A 82 -22.24 -34.05 -29.43
CA LEU A 82 -23.28 -34.77 -28.68
C LEU A 82 -22.44 -35.62 -27.66
N LEU A 83 -22.81 -35.76 -26.39
CA LEU A 83 -23.54 -36.93 -25.92
C LEU A 83 -23.93 -36.75 -24.44
N ALA A 84 -25.21 -37.00 -24.20
CA ALA A 84 -25.80 -37.14 -22.88
C ALA A 84 -25.40 -38.48 -22.25
N ALA A 85 -25.15 -38.46 -20.94
CA ALA A 85 -25.51 -39.57 -20.06
C ALA A 85 -25.95 -38.97 -18.73
N ALA A 86 -27.26 -39.04 -18.50
CA ALA A 86 -27.86 -38.81 -17.20
C ALA A 86 -27.50 -39.97 -16.28
N SER A 87 -27.04 -39.68 -15.06
CA SER A 87 -27.43 -40.48 -13.91
C SER A 87 -27.60 -39.59 -12.69
N ALA A 88 -28.77 -39.74 -12.08
CA ALA A 88 -29.13 -39.12 -10.85
C ALA A 88 -28.29 -39.72 -9.71
N ASN A 89 -27.68 -38.86 -8.90
CA ASN A 89 -27.53 -39.14 -7.47
C ASN A 89 -27.53 -37.82 -6.69
N LYS A 90 -28.72 -37.49 -6.21
CA LYS A 90 -28.92 -36.63 -5.04
C LYS A 90 -28.49 -37.44 -3.83
N SER A 91 -27.33 -37.16 -3.26
CA SER A 91 -27.05 -37.34 -1.83
C SER A 91 -25.62 -36.90 -1.51
N THR A 92 -25.49 -35.97 -0.56
CA THR A 92 -24.35 -35.88 0.36
C THR A 92 -23.01 -35.40 -0.23
N TYR A 93 -22.90 -34.11 -0.54
CA TYR A 93 -21.62 -33.39 -0.71
C TYR A 93 -21.74 -31.96 -0.18
N GLN A 94 -22.27 -31.82 1.03
CA GLN A 94 -22.42 -30.52 1.71
C GLN A 94 -21.88 -30.60 3.15
N GLU A 95 -20.73 -31.26 3.33
CA GLU A 95 -20.10 -31.39 4.65
C GLU A 95 -18.62 -31.81 4.53
N SER A 96 -17.80 -31.04 3.80
CA SER A 96 -16.33 -31.14 3.95
C SER A 96 -15.52 -29.90 3.54
N CYS A 97 -16.15 -28.74 3.36
CA CYS A 97 -15.46 -27.48 3.02
C CYS A 97 -15.52 -26.44 4.15
N ALA A 98 -15.56 -26.88 5.42
CA ALA A 98 -15.78 -26.00 6.57
C ALA A 98 -14.70 -26.05 7.67
N GLU A 99 -13.56 -26.73 7.47
CA GLU A 99 -12.46 -26.76 8.45
C GLU A 99 -11.08 -26.53 7.84
N GLU A 100 -11.02 -25.74 6.77
CA GLU A 100 -9.75 -25.17 6.34
C GLU A 100 -9.48 -23.91 7.18
N GLY A 101 -8.76 -24.11 8.29
CA GLY A 101 -8.23 -23.11 9.24
C GLY A 101 -7.22 -22.12 8.62
N TRP A 102 -7.60 -21.53 7.49
CA TRP A 102 -6.92 -20.41 6.84
C TRP A 102 -7.49 -19.05 7.26
N LEU A 103 -8.63 -19.04 7.97
CA LEU A 103 -9.25 -17.87 8.60
C LEU A 103 -8.78 -17.66 10.05
N ASP A 104 -7.55 -18.06 10.39
CA ASP A 104 -7.00 -17.69 11.69
C ASP A 104 -6.64 -16.20 11.63
N GLU A 105 -7.47 -15.36 12.26
CA GLU A 105 -7.19 -13.94 12.53
C GLU A 105 -5.79 -13.75 13.19
N ASP A 106 -5.30 -14.81 13.84
CA ASP A 106 -3.98 -14.90 14.46
C ASP A 106 -2.83 -14.94 13.43
N LYS A 107 -3.06 -15.38 12.18
CA LYS A 107 -2.03 -15.51 11.15
C LYS A 107 -1.71 -14.19 10.45
N PHE A 108 -2.69 -13.29 10.37
CA PHE A 108 -2.50 -11.91 9.89
C PHE A 108 -2.30 -10.88 11.00
N GLY A 109 -2.12 -11.37 12.23
CA GLY A 109 -1.74 -10.59 13.40
C GLY A 109 -2.82 -9.59 13.74
N ALA A 110 -3.77 -10.00 14.58
CA ALA A 110 -4.45 -9.05 15.42
C ALA A 110 -3.36 -8.14 16.05
N GLU A 111 -3.34 -6.85 15.70
CA GLU A 111 -2.19 -5.97 15.96
C GLU A 111 -2.01 -5.67 17.46
N ASP A 112 -2.94 -6.15 18.28
CA ASP A 112 -2.90 -6.25 19.72
C ASP A 112 -1.99 -7.39 20.21
N LYS A 113 -1.78 -8.43 19.41
CA LYS A 113 -0.86 -9.54 19.68
C LYS A 113 0.48 -9.33 18.98
N GLY A 114 1.56 -9.72 19.66
CA GLY A 114 2.88 -9.79 19.06
C GLY A 114 2.92 -10.78 17.89
N PRO A 115 3.91 -10.67 17.00
CA PRO A 115 3.99 -11.53 15.81
C PRO A 115 4.09 -13.00 16.20
N SER A 116 3.24 -13.85 15.62
CA SER A 116 3.20 -15.30 15.81
C SER A 116 4.56 -15.97 15.51
N LEU A 117 4.81 -17.14 16.07
CA LEU A 117 6.05 -17.94 15.90
C LEU A 117 6.28 -18.47 14.47
N ASP A 118 5.45 -18.07 13.51
CA ASP A 118 5.40 -18.63 12.14
C ASP A 118 6.62 -18.28 11.26
N TYR A 119 7.57 -17.50 11.78
CA TYR A 119 8.81 -17.12 11.07
C TYR A 119 10.02 -17.96 11.46
N THR A 120 9.78 -19.22 11.85
CA THR A 120 10.84 -20.16 12.18
C THR A 120 11.26 -20.94 10.93
N PHE A 121 12.41 -20.61 10.35
CA PHE A 121 13.02 -21.43 9.31
C PHE A 121 14.00 -22.39 9.98
N TRP A 122 13.71 -23.69 9.92
CA TRP A 122 14.51 -24.72 10.61
C TRP A 122 14.64 -24.46 12.13
N GLY A 123 13.58 -23.93 12.75
CA GLY A 123 13.55 -23.58 14.18
C GLY A 123 14.26 -22.27 14.53
N ILE A 124 14.83 -21.54 13.56
CA ILE A 124 15.46 -20.24 13.78
C ILE A 124 14.45 -19.14 13.47
N ASP A 125 14.15 -18.28 14.45
CA ASP A 125 13.34 -17.07 14.22
C ASP A 125 14.11 -16.09 13.34
N LEU A 126 13.61 -15.88 12.11
CA LEU A 126 14.23 -14.99 11.13
C LEU A 126 13.88 -13.52 11.35
N LYS A 127 12.91 -13.17 12.20
CA LYS A 127 12.52 -11.78 12.45
C LYS A 127 13.68 -10.85 12.80
N PRO A 128 14.59 -11.17 13.75
CA PRO A 128 15.76 -10.33 14.08
C PRO A 128 16.75 -10.18 12.92
N ILE A 129 16.71 -11.08 11.95
CA ILE A 129 17.66 -11.09 10.83
C ILE A 129 17.20 -10.15 9.72
N LEU A 130 15.88 -9.94 9.53
CA LEU A 130 15.36 -9.17 8.39
C LEU A 130 15.95 -7.74 8.27
N PRO A 131 15.99 -6.92 9.33
CA PRO A 131 16.57 -5.57 9.22
C PRO A 131 18.07 -5.59 8.93
N VAL A 132 18.78 -6.53 9.56
CA VAL A 132 20.23 -6.69 9.36
C VAL A 132 20.51 -7.16 7.94
N ALA A 133 19.71 -8.09 7.41
CA ALA A 133 19.85 -8.61 6.05
C ALA A 133 19.61 -7.53 5.00
N LEU A 134 18.57 -6.71 5.14
CA LEU A 134 18.30 -5.61 4.22
C LEU A 134 19.43 -4.56 4.26
N ALA A 135 19.85 -4.13 5.45
CA ALA A 135 20.92 -3.15 5.60
C ALA A 135 22.27 -3.67 5.07
N LEU A 136 22.65 -4.90 5.45
CA LEU A 136 23.91 -5.51 5.05
C LEU A 136 23.96 -5.75 3.54
N SER A 137 22.90 -6.28 2.95
CA SER A 137 22.85 -6.50 1.49
C SER A 137 22.97 -5.18 0.72
N THR A 138 22.30 -4.12 1.20
CA THR A 138 22.41 -2.77 0.61
C THR A 138 23.84 -2.23 0.69
N VAL A 139 24.52 -2.40 1.83
CA VAL A 139 25.93 -2.00 2.00
C VAL A 139 26.87 -2.81 1.09
N VAL A 140 26.66 -4.12 0.98
CA VAL A 140 27.45 -4.97 0.07
C VAL A 140 27.27 -4.55 -1.39
N GLY A 141 26.03 -4.26 -1.80
CA GLY A 141 25.74 -3.69 -3.12
C GLY A 141 26.46 -2.36 -3.34
N ALA A 142 26.45 -1.46 -2.35
CA ALA A 142 27.17 -0.19 -2.41
C ALA A 142 28.69 -0.37 -2.58
N ILE A 143 29.29 -1.28 -1.81
CA ILE A 143 30.72 -1.59 -1.90
C ILE A 143 31.06 -2.12 -3.28
N CYS A 144 30.25 -3.03 -3.82
CA CYS A 144 30.40 -3.55 -5.17
C CYS A 144 30.40 -2.39 -6.18
N MET A 145 29.32 -1.61 -6.21
CA MET A 145 29.14 -0.47 -7.12
C MET A 145 30.32 0.52 -7.06
N MET A 146 30.80 0.84 -5.86
CA MET A 146 31.87 1.82 -5.65
C MET A 146 33.27 1.31 -6.01
N LEU A 147 33.57 0.05 -5.71
CA LEU A 147 34.92 -0.50 -5.86
C LEU A 147 35.12 -1.20 -7.20
N VAL A 148 34.05 -1.64 -7.87
CA VAL A 148 34.11 -2.44 -9.09
C VAL A 148 33.44 -1.73 -10.26
N GLN A 149 32.12 -1.54 -10.21
CA GLN A 149 31.37 -1.02 -11.37
C GLN A 149 31.81 0.38 -11.78
N ILE A 150 31.84 1.33 -10.85
CA ILE A 150 32.15 2.74 -11.17
C ILE A 150 33.59 2.90 -11.71
N PRO A 151 34.64 2.31 -11.11
CA PRO A 151 35.99 2.35 -11.67
C PRO A 151 36.08 1.72 -13.08
N ILE A 152 35.42 0.59 -13.31
CA ILE A 152 35.42 -0.05 -14.64
C ILE A 152 34.68 0.82 -15.66
N LEU A 153 33.52 1.35 -15.30
CA LEU A 153 32.73 2.23 -16.15
C LEU A 153 33.51 3.49 -16.50
N SER A 154 34.18 4.11 -15.51
CA SER A 154 35.02 5.29 -15.72
C SER A 154 36.29 4.99 -16.54
N ARG A 155 36.79 3.74 -16.52
CA ARG A 155 37.90 3.33 -17.39
C ARG A 155 37.49 3.17 -18.84
N PHE A 156 36.28 2.65 -19.09
CA PHE A 156 35.77 2.42 -20.45
C PHE A 156 35.05 3.62 -21.06
N THR A 157 34.62 4.57 -20.23
CA THR A 157 33.97 5.81 -20.67
C THR A 157 34.84 7.02 -20.31
N PHE A 158 34.50 8.21 -20.80
CA PHE A 158 35.16 9.45 -20.38
C PHE A 158 34.50 10.09 -19.15
N MET A 159 33.68 9.34 -18.41
CA MET A 159 32.97 9.85 -17.25
C MET A 159 33.91 9.96 -16.04
N SER A 160 33.76 11.02 -15.25
CA SER A 160 34.54 11.21 -14.02
C SER A 160 34.15 10.17 -12.96
N GLN A 161 35.11 9.35 -12.55
CA GLN A 161 34.94 8.40 -11.44
C GLN A 161 34.46 9.10 -10.17
N ALA A 162 35.08 10.24 -9.82
CA ALA A 162 34.73 10.98 -8.61
C ALA A 162 33.27 11.49 -8.64
N ALA A 163 32.79 11.97 -9.78
CA ALA A 163 31.42 12.43 -9.92
C ALA A 163 30.41 11.27 -9.78
N LEU A 164 30.69 10.13 -10.42
CA LEU A 164 29.86 8.93 -10.30
C LEU A 164 29.84 8.40 -8.87
N SER A 165 31.02 8.25 -8.25
CA SER A 165 31.13 7.81 -6.86
C SER A 165 30.41 8.77 -5.92
N ALA A 166 30.53 10.08 -6.10
CA ALA A 166 29.81 11.05 -5.27
C ALA A 166 28.28 10.91 -5.39
N ALA A 167 27.77 10.79 -6.61
CA ALA A 167 26.33 10.63 -6.85
C ALA A 167 25.77 9.36 -6.18
N PHE A 168 26.43 8.21 -6.36
CA PHE A 168 26.01 6.98 -5.69
C PHE A 168 26.20 7.05 -4.17
N SER A 169 27.22 7.75 -3.67
CA SER A 169 27.47 7.87 -2.23
C SER A 169 26.34 8.63 -1.54
N VAL A 170 25.85 9.69 -2.19
CA VAL A 170 24.68 10.44 -1.73
C VAL A 170 23.42 9.56 -1.75
N LEU A 171 23.18 8.82 -2.85
CA LEU A 171 22.02 7.94 -2.96
C LEU A 171 21.99 6.85 -1.87
N TYR A 172 23.10 6.11 -1.71
CA TYR A 172 23.21 5.09 -0.66
C TYR A 172 23.16 5.71 0.74
N GLY A 173 23.84 6.84 0.96
CA GLY A 173 23.87 7.53 2.24
C GLY A 173 22.49 7.99 2.69
N ILE A 174 21.69 8.60 1.80
CA ILE A 174 20.31 8.99 2.10
C ILE A 174 19.44 7.76 2.40
N THR A 175 19.54 6.72 1.57
CA THR A 175 18.74 5.49 1.71
C THR A 175 19.02 4.78 3.04
N LEU A 176 20.31 4.56 3.37
CA LEU A 176 20.73 3.93 4.62
C LEU A 176 20.44 4.83 5.83
N GLY A 177 20.56 6.15 5.68
CA GLY A 177 20.19 7.11 6.71
C GLY A 177 18.69 7.07 7.04
N CYS A 178 17.84 7.02 6.02
CA CYS A 178 16.39 6.87 6.18
C CYS A 178 16.03 5.51 6.79
N MET A 179 16.67 4.43 6.35
CA MET A 179 16.49 3.10 6.94
C MET A 179 16.83 3.10 8.43
N THR A 180 18.01 3.64 8.78
CA THR A 180 18.45 3.79 10.17
C THR A 180 17.47 4.63 10.98
N TYR A 181 17.04 5.77 10.44
CA TYR A 181 16.05 6.62 11.09
C TYR A 181 14.74 5.87 11.35
N CYS A 182 14.19 5.18 10.36
CA CYS A 182 12.94 4.45 10.50
C CYS A 182 13.05 3.30 11.50
N THR A 183 14.21 2.67 11.65
CA THR A 183 14.45 1.62 12.66
C THR A 183 14.39 2.19 14.09
N PHE A 184 14.92 3.40 14.32
CA PHE A 184 15.10 3.91 15.68
C PHE A 184 14.13 5.03 16.10
N ALA A 185 13.43 5.67 15.16
CA ALA A 185 12.54 6.78 15.44
C ALA A 185 11.29 6.35 16.22
N ASP A 186 10.78 7.24 17.09
CA ASP A 186 9.42 7.12 17.61
C ASP A 186 8.44 7.34 16.44
N PRO A 187 7.51 6.40 16.17
CA PRO A 187 6.63 6.48 14.99
C PRO A 187 5.55 7.57 15.11
N GLY A 188 5.45 8.24 16.26
CA GLY A 188 4.49 9.30 16.53
C GLY A 188 3.45 8.93 17.58
N GLN A 189 3.86 8.31 18.69
CA GLN A 189 2.97 7.99 19.81
C GLN A 189 2.16 9.21 20.28
N VAL A 190 0.88 9.02 20.58
CA VAL A 190 0.02 10.05 21.17
C VAL A 190 0.63 10.52 22.51
N LYS A 191 0.78 11.82 22.70
CA LYS A 191 1.35 12.40 23.94
C LYS A 191 0.35 12.25 25.09
N LYS A 192 0.85 11.93 26.29
CA LYS A 192 0.01 11.90 27.50
C LYS A 192 -0.41 13.34 27.82
N THR A 193 -1.65 13.70 27.53
CA THR A 193 -2.24 14.97 27.94
C THR A 193 -2.37 14.98 29.47
N ARG A 194 -1.49 15.70 30.16
CA ARG A 194 -1.38 15.71 31.64
C ARG A 194 -2.61 16.28 32.36
N ASN A 195 -3.59 16.87 31.67
CA ASN A 195 -4.58 17.75 32.29
C ASN A 195 -6.06 17.39 32.10
N LEU A 196 -6.40 16.29 31.42
CA LEU A 196 -7.77 15.79 31.46
C LEU A 196 -7.89 14.81 32.62
N LYS A 197 -8.39 15.31 33.76
CA LYS A 197 -8.80 14.44 34.87
C LYS A 197 -9.87 13.48 34.32
N PRO A 198 -9.69 12.16 34.47
CA PRO A 198 -10.65 11.18 33.98
C PRO A 198 -11.84 11.18 34.92
N ALA A 199 -12.87 11.95 34.59
CA ALA A 199 -14.20 11.70 35.10
C ALA A 199 -14.84 10.59 34.26
N GLY A 200 -14.29 9.37 34.32
CA GLY A 200 -14.91 8.17 33.78
C GLY A 200 -15.22 8.14 32.26
N VAL A 201 -14.62 9.04 31.46
CA VAL A 201 -14.79 9.01 30.00
C VAL A 201 -13.74 8.06 29.41
N ASP A 202 -14.23 7.04 28.71
CA ASP A 202 -13.41 6.05 28.02
C ASP A 202 -12.41 6.74 27.08
N ILE A 203 -11.17 6.28 27.10
CA ILE A 203 -10.02 6.83 26.34
C ILE A 203 -10.31 6.90 24.82
N GLU A 204 -11.32 6.18 24.35
CA GLU A 204 -11.77 6.17 22.96
C GLU A 204 -12.30 7.52 22.47
N GLU A 205 -12.96 8.33 23.32
CA GLU A 205 -13.61 9.57 22.87
C GLU A 205 -12.62 10.70 22.53
N GLY A 206 -11.31 10.48 22.71
CA GLY A 206 -10.24 11.42 22.39
C GLY A 206 -9.20 10.94 21.38
N MET A 207 -9.36 9.76 20.79
CA MET A 207 -8.37 9.19 19.87
C MET A 207 -8.40 9.90 18.51
N PRO A 208 -7.25 10.33 17.95
CA PRO A 208 -7.21 10.81 16.56
C PRO A 208 -7.74 9.75 15.58
N ARG A 209 -8.46 10.16 14.53
CA ARG A 209 -9.22 9.24 13.64
C ARG A 209 -8.37 8.13 13.04
N ARG A 210 -7.11 8.41 12.71
CA ARG A 210 -6.17 7.46 12.10
C ARG A 210 -5.12 6.93 13.07
N ALA A 211 -5.36 7.03 14.38
CA ALA A 211 -4.47 6.47 15.37
C ALA A 211 -4.81 5.00 15.63
N HIS A 212 -3.79 4.16 15.84
CA HIS A 212 -3.98 2.75 16.13
C HIS A 212 -3.08 2.27 17.27
N LYS A 213 -3.58 1.35 18.08
CA LYS A 213 -2.80 0.73 19.16
C LYS A 213 -2.03 -0.47 18.61
N SER A 214 -0.71 -0.35 18.52
CA SER A 214 0.19 -1.47 18.22
C SER A 214 0.74 -2.10 19.50
N TRP A 215 0.93 -3.42 19.51
CA TRP A 215 1.54 -4.18 20.62
C TRP A 215 2.92 -3.65 21.04
N GLN A 216 3.72 -3.14 20.11
CA GLN A 216 5.11 -2.70 20.36
C GLN A 216 5.19 -1.41 21.20
N TYR A 217 4.11 -0.61 21.21
CA TYR A 217 4.11 0.71 21.82
C TYR A 217 3.07 0.81 22.93
N PRO A 218 3.38 1.42 24.08
CA PRO A 218 2.43 1.55 25.19
C PRO A 218 1.25 2.47 24.87
N ARG A 219 1.36 3.32 23.84
CA ARG A 219 0.34 4.31 23.45
C ARG A 219 -0.01 4.16 21.97
N PRO A 220 -1.22 4.59 21.56
CA PRO A 220 -1.59 4.62 20.15
C PRO A 220 -0.61 5.44 19.30
N ILE A 221 -0.37 4.99 18.08
CA ILE A 221 0.48 5.65 17.09
C ILE A 221 -0.41 6.53 16.22
N ARG A 222 -0.07 7.82 16.08
CA ARG A 222 -0.79 8.74 15.19
C ARG A 222 -0.56 8.37 13.73
N ARG A 223 -1.60 8.47 12.90
CA ARG A 223 -1.59 8.11 11.47
C ARG A 223 -0.84 6.80 11.23
N TYR A 224 -1.27 5.76 11.94
CA TYR A 224 -0.68 4.44 11.85
C TYR A 224 -0.77 3.93 10.42
N ASP A 225 0.37 3.53 9.87
CA ASP A 225 0.44 2.97 8.53
C ASP A 225 0.48 1.45 8.58
N HIS A 226 1.56 0.88 9.11
CA HIS A 226 1.71 -0.55 9.33
C HIS A 226 2.91 -0.85 10.26
N TYR A 227 3.02 -2.07 10.76
CA TYR A 227 4.25 -2.60 11.34
C TYR A 227 5.18 -3.17 10.26
N CYS A 228 6.37 -2.58 10.10
CA CYS A 228 7.34 -3.01 9.09
C CYS A 228 8.34 -4.02 9.66
N LYS A 229 8.26 -5.27 9.21
CA LYS A 229 9.15 -6.38 9.65
C LYS A 229 10.61 -6.15 9.26
N TRP A 230 10.86 -5.49 8.13
CA TRP A 230 12.20 -5.16 7.64
C TRP A 230 12.89 -4.06 8.46
N LEU A 231 12.15 -3.31 9.27
CA LEU A 231 12.68 -2.25 10.12
C LEU A 231 12.48 -2.56 11.61
N GLN A 232 11.70 -3.60 11.93
CA GLN A 232 11.25 -3.92 13.28
C GLN A 232 10.65 -2.72 14.04
N ASN A 233 9.99 -1.85 13.30
CA ASN A 233 9.36 -0.65 13.83
C ASN A 233 8.00 -0.43 13.16
N VAL A 234 7.11 0.26 13.86
CA VAL A 234 5.88 0.79 13.29
C VAL A 234 6.21 1.96 12.38
N ILE A 235 5.52 2.03 11.24
CA ILE A 235 5.50 3.19 10.36
C ILE A 235 4.25 4.00 10.70
N GLY A 236 4.46 5.27 11.04
CA GLY A 236 3.41 6.17 11.48
C GLY A 236 3.70 7.62 11.13
N LEU A 237 3.05 8.55 11.80
CA LEU A 237 3.14 9.98 11.51
C LEU A 237 4.57 10.50 11.32
N LEU A 238 5.49 10.15 12.22
CA LEU A 238 6.80 10.80 12.34
C LEU A 238 7.92 10.17 11.51
N ASN A 239 7.75 8.94 11.02
CA ASN A 239 8.79 8.23 10.24
C ASN A 239 8.30 7.78 8.84
N HIS A 240 7.04 8.02 8.48
CA HIS A 240 6.51 7.58 7.18
C HIS A 240 7.16 8.32 5.98
N ARG A 241 7.66 9.56 6.13
CA ARG A 241 8.37 10.23 5.02
C ARG A 241 9.68 9.55 4.69
N GLU A 242 10.45 9.28 5.72
CA GLU A 242 11.75 8.63 5.65
C GLU A 242 11.57 7.21 5.14
N PHE A 243 10.50 6.53 5.55
CA PHE A 243 10.13 5.23 5.01
C PHE A 243 9.91 5.27 3.50
N VAL A 244 9.03 6.15 3.00
CA VAL A 244 8.79 6.29 1.54
C VAL A 244 10.07 6.73 0.80
N THR A 245 10.87 7.60 1.40
CA THR A 245 12.17 8.04 0.83
C THR A 245 13.15 6.87 0.72
N MET A 246 13.18 5.98 1.72
CA MET A 246 13.95 4.74 1.68
C MET A 246 13.49 3.83 0.54
N LEU A 247 12.19 3.61 0.36
CA LEU A 247 11.65 2.77 -0.73
C LEU A 247 12.04 3.32 -2.12
N ILE A 248 11.89 4.64 -2.32
CA ILE A 248 12.30 5.33 -3.55
C ILE A 248 13.81 5.17 -3.76
N GLY A 249 14.61 5.28 -2.69
CA GLY A 249 16.05 5.07 -2.71
C GLY A 249 16.44 3.66 -3.12
N LEU A 250 15.86 2.63 -2.49
CA LEU A 250 16.10 1.21 -2.80
C LEU A 250 15.68 0.87 -4.24
N THR A 251 14.52 1.38 -4.68
CA THR A 251 14.05 1.25 -6.07
C THR A 251 15.04 1.88 -7.05
N SER A 252 15.52 3.09 -6.74
CA SER A 252 16.49 3.80 -7.58
C SER A 252 17.83 3.08 -7.64
N ILE A 253 18.30 2.54 -6.51
CA ILE A 253 19.53 1.73 -6.43
C ILE A 253 19.41 0.50 -7.33
N GLY A 254 18.32 -0.28 -7.22
CA GLY A 254 18.10 -1.47 -8.05
C GLY A 254 18.03 -1.13 -9.54
N LEU A 255 17.25 -0.10 -9.91
CA LEU A 255 17.09 0.31 -11.31
C LEU A 255 18.40 0.80 -11.93
N LEU A 256 19.10 1.73 -11.26
CA LEU A 256 20.37 2.26 -11.74
C LEU A 256 21.46 1.18 -11.76
N GLY A 257 21.45 0.26 -10.79
CA GLY A 257 22.31 -0.92 -10.77
C GLY A 257 22.16 -1.77 -12.03
N ILE A 258 20.93 -2.16 -12.37
CA ILE A 258 20.63 -2.91 -13.61
C ILE A 258 21.14 -2.19 -14.85
N VAL A 259 20.87 -0.89 -14.97
CA VAL A 259 21.29 -0.10 -16.14
C VAL A 259 22.82 -0.09 -16.27
N ILE A 260 23.53 0.14 -15.17
CA ILE A 260 25.01 0.15 -15.17
C ILE A 260 25.57 -1.24 -15.46
N ASP A 261 25.07 -2.29 -14.82
CA ASP A 261 25.59 -3.64 -15.00
C ASP A 261 25.36 -4.15 -16.43
N LEU A 262 24.20 -3.87 -17.04
CA LEU A 262 23.93 -4.22 -18.44
C LEU A 262 24.88 -3.46 -19.39
N TRP A 263 25.10 -2.17 -19.14
CA TRP A 263 26.04 -1.39 -19.94
C TRP A 263 27.48 -1.91 -19.78
N LEU A 264 27.90 -2.22 -18.56
CA LEU A 264 29.21 -2.81 -18.28
C LEU A 264 29.37 -4.18 -18.93
N ALA A 265 28.34 -5.02 -18.91
CA ALA A 265 28.37 -6.33 -19.55
C ALA A 265 28.66 -6.21 -21.06
N VAL A 266 28.02 -5.25 -21.75
CA VAL A 266 28.30 -4.96 -23.16
C VAL A 266 29.75 -4.49 -23.35
N LEU A 267 30.22 -3.55 -22.54
CA LEU A 267 31.59 -3.03 -22.65
C LEU A 267 32.66 -4.10 -22.36
N ILE A 268 32.42 -4.96 -21.37
CA ILE A 268 33.30 -6.09 -21.03
C ILE A 268 33.37 -7.07 -22.20
N ALA A 269 32.23 -7.41 -22.80
CA ALA A 269 32.17 -8.29 -23.96
C ALA A 269 32.92 -7.72 -25.18
N GLU A 270 32.79 -6.42 -25.43
CA GLU A 270 33.50 -5.74 -26.53
C GLU A 270 35.02 -5.62 -26.31
N LYS A 271 35.47 -5.48 -25.06
CA LYS A 271 36.88 -5.24 -24.72
C LYS A 271 37.64 -6.48 -24.24
N GLY A 272 36.96 -7.60 -24.01
CA GLY A 272 37.55 -8.87 -23.58
C GLY A 272 38.09 -8.85 -22.15
N PHE A 273 37.47 -8.10 -21.23
CA PHE A 273 37.94 -7.93 -19.85
C PHE A 273 37.23 -8.86 -18.87
N MET A 274 37.66 -10.12 -18.77
CA MET A 274 36.93 -11.18 -18.07
C MET A 274 37.04 -11.13 -16.53
N ASP A 275 38.05 -10.47 -15.96
CA ASP A 275 38.35 -10.54 -14.52
C ASP A 275 37.22 -10.04 -13.61
N SER A 276 36.36 -9.14 -14.11
CA SER A 276 35.24 -8.55 -13.36
C SER A 276 33.87 -9.09 -13.76
N GLU A 277 33.79 -10.00 -14.74
CA GLU A 277 32.52 -10.48 -15.30
C GLU A 277 31.62 -11.10 -14.23
N ILE A 278 32.17 -11.99 -13.40
CA ILE A 278 31.42 -12.68 -12.33
C ILE A 278 30.81 -11.67 -11.36
N VAL A 279 31.57 -10.62 -10.98
CA VAL A 279 31.09 -9.61 -10.03
C VAL A 279 29.95 -8.78 -10.61
N VAL A 280 30.05 -8.38 -11.89
CA VAL A 280 28.99 -7.66 -12.60
C VAL A 280 27.73 -8.53 -12.72
N VAL A 281 27.86 -9.81 -13.06
CA VAL A 281 26.71 -10.74 -13.15
C VAL A 281 26.04 -10.94 -11.79
N LEU A 282 26.82 -11.12 -10.72
CA LEU A 282 26.26 -11.27 -9.37
C LEU A 282 25.55 -10.00 -8.90
N HIS A 283 26.12 -8.82 -9.18
CA HIS A 283 25.49 -7.55 -8.84
C HIS A 283 24.22 -7.27 -9.67
N LEU A 284 24.21 -7.67 -10.94
CA LEU A 284 23.02 -7.59 -11.80
C LEU A 284 21.91 -8.47 -11.23
N ALA A 285 22.22 -9.72 -10.88
CA ALA A 285 21.26 -10.63 -10.27
C ALA A 285 20.70 -10.08 -8.94
N TYR A 286 21.57 -9.50 -8.09
CA TYR A 286 21.16 -8.81 -6.88
C TYR A 286 20.22 -7.63 -7.16
N SER A 287 20.56 -6.77 -8.11
CA SER A 287 19.77 -5.58 -8.46
C SER A 287 18.39 -5.94 -9.01
N ILE A 288 18.31 -7.00 -9.83
CA ILE A 288 17.04 -7.56 -10.31
C ILE A 288 16.21 -8.10 -9.16
N ALA A 289 16.80 -8.90 -8.25
CA ALA A 289 16.09 -9.47 -7.11
C ALA A 289 15.59 -8.38 -6.16
N LEU A 290 16.43 -7.38 -5.86
CA LEU A 290 16.06 -6.22 -5.06
C LEU A 290 14.87 -5.48 -5.70
N LEU A 291 14.95 -5.16 -6.99
CA LEU A 291 13.89 -4.44 -7.69
C LEU A 291 12.60 -5.25 -7.78
N PHE A 292 12.68 -6.56 -7.99
CA PHE A 292 11.52 -7.45 -8.03
C PHE A 292 10.73 -7.44 -6.72
N ILE A 293 11.43 -7.45 -5.58
CA ILE A 293 10.82 -7.44 -4.25
C ILE A 293 10.31 -6.04 -3.89
N GLU A 294 11.13 -5.01 -4.16
CA GLU A 294 10.89 -3.65 -3.67
C GLU A 294 9.90 -2.86 -4.54
N TRP A 295 9.91 -3.06 -5.87
CA TRP A 295 9.09 -2.28 -6.80
C TRP A 295 7.59 -2.30 -6.47
N PRO A 296 6.96 -3.46 -6.19
CA PRO A 296 5.55 -3.50 -5.82
C PRO A 296 5.26 -2.69 -4.54
N ILE A 297 6.15 -2.77 -3.54
CA ILE A 297 6.00 -2.08 -2.25
C ILE A 297 6.07 -0.56 -2.47
N CYS A 298 7.11 -0.09 -3.17
CA CYS A 298 7.27 1.32 -3.52
C CYS A 298 6.05 1.84 -4.30
N ARG A 299 5.57 1.09 -5.30
CA ARG A 299 4.37 1.44 -6.08
C ARG A 299 3.12 1.58 -5.21
N ILE A 300 2.89 0.63 -4.30
CA ILE A 300 1.75 0.69 -3.37
C ILE A 300 1.83 1.96 -2.54
N HIS A 301 2.95 2.22 -1.88
CA HIS A 301 3.09 3.39 -1.01
C HIS A 301 2.99 4.73 -1.76
N VAL A 302 3.51 4.83 -2.99
CA VAL A 302 3.30 6.01 -3.83
C VAL A 302 1.80 6.21 -4.11
N GLY A 303 1.07 5.13 -4.41
CA GLY A 303 -0.39 5.15 -4.57
C GLY A 303 -1.11 5.62 -3.30
N LEU A 304 -0.76 5.04 -2.15
CA LEU A 304 -1.33 5.40 -0.84
C LEU A 304 -1.09 6.89 -0.51
N VAL A 305 0.14 7.39 -0.72
CA VAL A 305 0.47 8.81 -0.54
C VAL A 305 -0.38 9.69 -1.46
N SER A 306 -0.55 9.30 -2.73
CA SER A 306 -1.34 10.07 -3.69
C SER A 306 -2.83 10.14 -3.35
N ARG A 307 -3.36 9.17 -2.60
CA ARG A 307 -4.76 9.12 -2.14
C ARG A 307 -4.93 9.53 -0.68
N ASN A 308 -3.83 9.92 -0.02
CA ASN A 308 -3.79 10.18 1.41
C ASN A 308 -4.40 9.06 2.28
N GLU A 309 -4.12 7.83 1.86
CA GLU A 309 -4.56 6.60 2.48
C GLU A 309 -3.40 6.00 3.29
N THR A 310 -3.68 5.34 4.40
CA THR A 310 -2.69 4.53 5.13
C THR A 310 -2.75 3.08 4.66
N ALA A 311 -1.65 2.34 4.82
CA ALA A 311 -1.65 0.90 4.50
C ALA A 311 -2.71 0.13 5.32
N GLN A 312 -3.03 0.57 6.53
CA GLN A 312 -4.08 0.00 7.36
C GLN A 312 -5.49 0.24 6.80
N GLU A 313 -5.78 1.45 6.32
CA GLU A 313 -7.05 1.78 5.65
C GLU A 313 -7.20 0.96 4.35
N TRP A 314 -6.12 0.86 3.58
CA TRP A 314 -6.07 0.05 2.37
C TRP A 314 -6.30 -1.44 2.64
N LYS A 315 -5.63 -2.02 3.65
CA LYS A 315 -5.79 -3.42 4.05
C LYS A 315 -7.24 -3.76 4.43
N LYS A 316 -7.97 -2.80 4.98
CA LYS A 316 -9.37 -2.95 5.39
C LYS A 316 -10.36 -2.62 4.27
N ASN A 317 -9.89 -2.20 3.10
CA ASN A 317 -10.70 -1.78 1.97
C ASN A 317 -11.70 -0.63 2.28
N GLU A 318 -11.42 0.22 3.27
CA GLU A 318 -12.38 1.24 3.77
C GLU A 318 -12.87 2.20 2.67
N ASN A 319 -12.01 2.45 1.68
CA ASN A 319 -12.25 3.40 0.58
C ASN A 319 -12.54 2.72 -0.77
N TYR A 320 -12.84 1.42 -0.79
CA TYR A 320 -13.05 0.67 -2.03
C TYR A 320 -14.49 0.21 -2.17
N VAL A 321 -14.94 0.15 -3.42
CA VAL A 321 -16.27 -0.34 -3.80
C VAL A 321 -16.14 -1.37 -4.91
N ALA A 322 -17.11 -2.25 -5.03
CA ALA A 322 -17.27 -3.17 -6.15
C ALA A 322 -18.49 -2.81 -6.99
N ASN A 323 -18.43 -3.15 -8.28
CA ASN A 323 -19.53 -3.00 -9.22
C ASN A 323 -19.99 -4.37 -9.72
N ASN A 324 -21.20 -4.45 -10.26
CA ASN A 324 -21.85 -5.69 -10.68
C ASN A 324 -21.95 -6.74 -9.56
N THR A 325 -22.21 -6.28 -8.34
CA THR A 325 -22.41 -7.19 -7.20
C THR A 325 -23.88 -7.62 -7.13
N SER A 326 -24.16 -8.63 -6.31
CA SER A 326 -25.50 -9.08 -5.96
C SER A 326 -26.37 -7.97 -5.37
N LEU A 327 -25.72 -6.99 -4.70
CA LEU A 327 -26.33 -5.83 -4.05
C LEU A 327 -26.38 -4.58 -4.95
N GLY A 328 -25.75 -4.61 -6.13
CA GLY A 328 -25.78 -3.54 -7.13
C GLY A 328 -24.39 -2.99 -7.50
N ASP A 329 -24.35 -1.72 -7.87
CA ASP A 329 -23.09 -1.01 -8.19
C ASP A 329 -22.64 -0.15 -7.00
N LYS A 330 -21.32 0.06 -6.90
CA LYS A 330 -20.65 0.84 -5.85
C LYS A 330 -20.92 0.31 -4.43
N VAL A 331 -20.99 -1.00 -4.28
CA VAL A 331 -21.18 -1.63 -2.97
C VAL A 331 -19.85 -1.60 -2.22
N PRO A 332 -19.80 -1.06 -0.98
CA PRO A 332 -18.58 -1.03 -0.19
C PRO A 332 -18.01 -2.44 -0.02
N VAL A 333 -16.70 -2.58 -0.15
CA VAL A 333 -16.05 -3.89 -0.10
C VAL A 333 -16.25 -4.58 1.24
N GLU A 334 -16.35 -3.83 2.34
CA GLU A 334 -16.64 -4.40 3.67
C GLU A 334 -18.06 -4.99 3.81
N GLU A 335 -18.99 -4.65 2.90
CA GLU A 335 -20.38 -5.13 2.92
C GLU A 335 -20.60 -6.40 2.09
N LEU A 336 -19.65 -6.77 1.23
CA LEU A 336 -19.73 -8.00 0.41
C LEU A 336 -19.68 -9.22 1.30
N ASP A 337 -20.36 -10.33 0.97
CA ASP A 337 -20.13 -11.61 1.63
C ASP A 337 -18.77 -12.21 1.22
N ASP A 338 -18.31 -13.24 1.93
CA ASP A 338 -16.96 -13.79 1.73
C ASP A 338 -16.77 -14.44 0.35
N ASP A 339 -17.81 -15.09 -0.20
CA ASP A 339 -17.75 -15.76 -1.49
C ASP A 339 -17.70 -14.71 -2.62
N GLU A 340 -18.59 -13.71 -2.57
CA GLU A 340 -18.63 -12.61 -3.53
C GLU A 340 -17.35 -11.75 -3.46
N TYR A 341 -16.84 -11.47 -2.25
CA TYR A 341 -15.57 -10.77 -2.06
C TYR A 341 -14.42 -11.52 -2.76
N ASN A 342 -14.28 -12.83 -2.55
CA ASN A 342 -13.21 -13.62 -3.14
C ASN A 342 -13.30 -13.65 -4.68
N GLU A 343 -14.50 -13.85 -5.21
CA GLU A 343 -14.74 -13.85 -6.66
C GLU A 343 -14.37 -12.50 -7.30
N LEU A 344 -14.74 -11.39 -6.66
CA LEU A 344 -14.47 -10.04 -7.15
C LEU A 344 -13.01 -9.63 -6.96
N PHE A 345 -12.37 -10.12 -5.90
CA PHE A 345 -10.94 -9.93 -5.66
C PHE A 345 -10.10 -10.58 -6.77
N ASP A 346 -10.39 -11.84 -7.13
CA ASP A 346 -9.69 -12.56 -8.21
C ASP A 346 -9.86 -11.91 -9.59
N LYS A 347 -10.91 -11.11 -9.76
CA LYS A 347 -11.21 -10.36 -11.00
C LYS A 347 -10.64 -8.94 -11.00
N ASP A 348 -9.91 -8.53 -9.97
CA ASP A 348 -9.46 -7.15 -9.75
C ASP A 348 -10.63 -6.14 -9.85
N ALA A 349 -11.82 -6.50 -9.34
CA ALA A 349 -13.04 -5.73 -9.52
C ALA A 349 -13.21 -4.58 -8.51
N PHE A 350 -12.32 -4.46 -7.53
CA PHE A 350 -12.36 -3.40 -6.52
C PHE A 350 -11.84 -2.08 -7.08
N VAL A 351 -12.64 -1.03 -6.92
CA VAL A 351 -12.36 0.32 -7.41
C VAL A 351 -12.28 1.27 -6.22
N TYR A 352 -11.22 2.07 -6.18
CA TYR A 352 -11.10 3.13 -5.19
C TYR A 352 -12.19 4.20 -5.40
N ASP A 353 -12.97 4.48 -4.36
CA ASP A 353 -13.98 5.54 -4.35
C ASP A 353 -13.52 6.71 -3.47
N ARG A 354 -13.06 7.77 -4.14
CA ARG A 354 -12.61 9.00 -3.51
C ARG A 354 -13.66 9.64 -2.59
N THR A 355 -14.95 9.45 -2.85
CA THR A 355 -16.02 10.04 -2.02
C THR A 355 -16.07 9.45 -0.61
N ARG A 356 -15.52 8.25 -0.42
CA ARG A 356 -15.41 7.57 0.86
C ARG A 356 -14.20 7.98 1.68
N ASN A 357 -13.18 8.55 1.04
CA ASN A 357 -11.96 9.02 1.71
C ASN A 357 -12.02 10.53 1.96
N PRO A 358 -12.42 11.01 3.17
CA PRO A 358 -12.51 12.44 3.46
C PRO A 358 -11.14 13.14 3.51
N PHE A 359 -10.03 12.39 3.50
CA PHE A 359 -8.67 12.91 3.50
C PHE A 359 -8.10 13.08 2.08
N ASP A 360 -8.75 12.52 1.05
CA ASP A 360 -8.31 12.63 -0.33
C ASP A 360 -8.69 13.99 -0.96
N LYS A 361 -7.74 14.92 -0.91
CA LYS A 361 -7.84 16.26 -1.52
C LYS A 361 -7.29 16.30 -2.94
N GLY A 362 -7.02 15.15 -3.54
CA GLY A 362 -6.45 14.97 -4.87
C GLY A 362 -4.93 14.84 -4.83
N ALA A 363 -4.37 14.10 -5.79
CA ALA A 363 -2.98 13.67 -5.79
C ALA A 363 -1.96 14.79 -5.54
N ALA A 364 -2.10 15.94 -6.19
CA ALA A 364 -1.18 17.06 -5.99
C ALA A 364 -1.23 17.63 -4.56
N SER A 365 -2.43 17.81 -4.00
CA SER A 365 -2.60 18.31 -2.63
C SER A 365 -2.12 17.28 -1.61
N ASN A 366 -2.47 16.00 -1.81
CA ASN A 366 -2.08 14.91 -0.93
C ASN A 366 -0.55 14.74 -0.91
N CYS A 367 0.10 14.75 -2.07
CA CYS A 367 1.56 14.70 -2.16
C CYS A 367 2.21 15.93 -1.52
N PHE A 368 1.71 17.14 -1.79
CA PHE A 368 2.24 18.35 -1.16
C PHE A 368 2.10 18.29 0.36
N ASN A 369 0.93 17.88 0.88
CA ASN A 369 0.72 17.73 2.31
C ASN A 369 1.66 16.66 2.88
N PHE A 370 1.76 15.51 2.19
CA PHE A 370 2.62 14.42 2.61
C PHE A 370 4.08 14.85 2.68
N TRP A 371 4.63 15.63 1.75
CA TRP A 371 6.06 15.99 1.72
C TRP A 371 6.40 17.29 2.44
N CYS A 372 5.53 18.30 2.38
CA CYS A 372 5.87 19.67 2.76
C CYS A 372 5.26 20.13 4.09
N MET A 373 4.19 19.49 4.59
CA MET A 373 3.56 19.95 5.84
C MET A 373 4.37 19.57 7.09
N PRO A 374 4.54 20.44 8.08
CA PRO A 374 5.14 20.07 9.37
C PRO A 374 4.41 18.90 10.05
N ARG A 375 5.17 17.93 10.61
CA ARG A 375 4.58 16.79 11.37
C ARG A 375 4.97 16.76 12.87
N TRP A 376 5.88 17.65 13.27
CA TRP A 376 6.39 17.75 14.62
C TRP A 376 5.51 18.53 15.63
N PRO A 377 4.54 19.38 15.25
CA PRO A 377 3.68 20.03 16.24
C PRO A 377 3.00 19.00 17.16
N ALA A 378 2.84 19.36 18.43
CA ALA A 378 2.37 18.43 19.45
C ALA A 378 0.88 18.09 19.30
N ASP A 379 0.12 19.01 18.70
CA ASP A 379 -1.29 18.97 18.36
C ASP A 379 -1.56 18.31 17.00
N GLU A 380 -0.51 18.04 16.22
CA GLU A 380 -0.65 17.44 14.91
C GLU A 380 -1.17 16.00 15.03
N LYS A 381 -2.32 15.73 14.42
CA LYS A 381 -3.03 14.46 14.53
C LYS A 381 -2.70 13.52 13.38
N GLY A 382 -2.25 14.05 12.25
CA GLY A 382 -2.14 13.24 11.04
C GLY A 382 -3.44 13.14 10.26
N ASP A 383 -4.36 14.10 10.41
CA ASP A 383 -5.70 14.10 9.79
C ASP A 383 -5.79 15.04 8.58
N TRP A 384 -4.65 15.46 8.01
CA TRP A 384 -4.61 16.29 6.81
C TRP A 384 -4.95 15.50 5.55
#